data_AF-A0A442XTM0-F1
#
_entry.id   AF-A0A442XTM0-F1
#
_cell.length_a   1.000
_cell.length_b   1.000
_cell.length_c   1.000
_cell.angle_alpha   90.00
_cell.angle_beta   90.00
_cell.angle_gamma   90.00
#
_symmetry.space_group_name_H-M   'P 1'
#
loop_
_entity.id
_entity.type
_entity.pdbx_description
1 polymer ?
#
loop_
_entity_poly.entity_id
_entity_poly.type
_entity_poly.pdbx_seq_one_letter_code
_entity_poly.pdbx_strand_id
1 'polypeptide(L)'
;MMTNHASTIAYPAEKLAKFRCPLDPEKLRLASPDARDAIVAYAGMIAEYRARLSDLDAAIATCPDEPGKRRLLNESDSIRQAARLLYFSVQPYQTQ
;
A
#
# COMPACT_ATOMS: atom_id res chain seq x y z
N MET A 1 3.04 34.72 -16.89
CA MET A 1 4.37 34.11 -16.66
C MET A 1 4.16 32.81 -15.93
N MET A 2 4.52 31.68 -16.54
CA MET A 2 4.37 30.34 -15.96
C MET A 2 5.50 30.07 -14.97
N THR A 3 5.19 29.87 -13.69
CA THR A 3 6.14 29.32 -12.72
C THR A 3 6.16 27.81 -12.86
N ASN A 4 7.16 27.30 -13.57
CA ASN A 4 7.56 25.90 -13.53
C ASN A 4 8.08 25.57 -12.13
N HIS A 5 7.17 25.19 -11.21
CA HIS A 5 7.56 24.45 -10.02
C HIS A 5 7.78 22.99 -10.40
N ALA A 6 8.96 22.71 -10.96
CA ALA A 6 9.54 21.38 -10.91
C ALA A 6 9.89 21.08 -9.44
N SER A 7 8.87 20.75 -8.64
CA SER A 7 9.06 20.10 -7.35
C SER A 7 9.39 18.64 -7.64
N THR A 8 10.60 18.39 -8.11
CA THR A 8 11.16 17.05 -8.20
C THR A 8 11.48 16.63 -6.77
N ILE A 9 10.45 16.31 -5.99
CA ILE A 9 10.61 15.60 -4.73
C ILE A 9 11.10 14.21 -5.14
N ALA A 10 12.41 14.06 -5.20
CA ALA A 10 13.04 12.75 -5.16
C ALA A 10 12.65 12.17 -3.79
N TYR A 11 11.71 11.22 -3.78
CA TYR A 11 11.43 10.46 -2.58
C TYR A 11 12.71 9.67 -2.27
N PRO A 12 13.44 9.99 -1.18
CA PRO A 12 14.68 9.29 -0.87
C PRO A 12 14.37 7.80 -0.73
N ALA A 13 15.25 6.94 -1.25
CA ALA A 13 15.09 5.48 -1.14
C ALA A 13 14.82 5.04 0.31
N GLU A 14 15.36 5.76 1.29
CA GLU A 14 15.10 5.58 2.73
C GLU A 14 13.63 5.76 3.12
N LYS A 15 12.93 6.74 2.54
CA LYS A 15 11.48 6.93 2.78
C LYS A 15 10.65 5.86 2.08
N LEU A 16 11.18 5.23 1.03
CA LEU A 16 10.52 4.13 0.33
C LEU A 16 10.77 2.78 1.03
N ALA A 17 11.93 2.60 1.64
CA ALA A 17 12.34 1.38 2.34
C ALA A 17 11.44 1.02 3.54
N LYS A 18 10.75 2.01 4.12
CA LYS A 18 9.78 1.77 5.21
C LYS A 18 8.52 1.04 4.73
N PHE A 19 8.22 1.08 3.43
CA PHE A 19 7.10 0.35 2.87
C PHE A 19 7.54 -1.09 2.63
N ARG A 20 6.75 -2.07 3.07
CA ARG A 20 6.98 -3.50 2.73
C ARG A 20 6.69 -3.82 1.24
N CYS A 21 6.69 -2.79 0.40
CA CYS A 21 6.42 -2.79 -1.02
C CYS A 21 7.56 -2.00 -1.67
N PRO A 22 8.65 -2.67 -2.12
CA PRO A 22 9.81 -1.96 -2.63
C PRO A 22 9.45 -1.28 -3.94
N LEU A 23 9.53 0.05 -3.96
CA LEU A 23 9.28 0.87 -5.13
C LEU A 23 10.59 1.18 -5.84
N ASP A 24 10.60 1.06 -7.16
CA ASP A 24 11.70 1.38 -8.05
C ASP A 24 11.71 2.91 -8.32
N PRO A 25 12.73 3.64 -7.83
CA PRO A 25 12.82 5.08 -8.01
C PRO A 25 12.89 5.52 -9.47
N GLU A 26 13.49 4.72 -10.36
CA GLU A 26 13.62 5.08 -11.78
C GLU A 26 12.27 4.99 -12.48
N LYS A 27 11.47 3.96 -12.16
CA LYS A 27 10.11 3.84 -12.69
C LYS A 27 9.19 4.93 -12.17
N LEU A 28 9.30 5.28 -10.89
CA LEU A 28 8.56 6.42 -10.31
C LEU A 28 8.99 7.76 -10.93
N ARG A 29 10.25 7.89 -11.34
CA ARG A 29 10.76 9.10 -12.01
C ARG A 29 10.07 9.34 -13.36
N LEU A 30 9.72 8.26 -14.07
CA LEU A 30 9.01 8.30 -15.36
C LEU A 30 7.50 8.57 -15.22
N ALA A 31 6.93 8.41 -14.02
CA ALA A 31 5.53 8.71 -13.77
C ALA A 31 5.27 10.22 -13.66
N SER A 32 4.04 10.65 -13.98
CA SER A 32 3.59 12.01 -13.68
C SER A 32 3.64 12.29 -12.17
N PRO A 33 3.79 13.55 -11.73
CA PRO A 33 3.81 13.90 -10.31
C PRO A 33 2.59 13.35 -9.55
N ASP A 34 1.37 13.55 -10.09
CA ASP A 34 0.13 13.06 -9.46
C ASP A 34 0.11 11.53 -9.34
N ALA A 35 0.58 10.82 -10.36
CA ALA A 35 0.66 9.37 -10.32
C ALA A 35 1.68 8.90 -9.27
N ARG A 36 2.83 9.57 -9.18
CA ARG A 36 3.86 9.26 -8.18
C ARG A 36 3.33 9.38 -6.76
N ASP A 37 2.66 10.49 -6.45
CA ASP A 37 2.10 10.73 -5.12
C ASP A 37 1.04 9.69 -4.78
N ALA A 38 0.16 9.35 -5.74
CA ALA A 38 -0.83 8.29 -5.59
C ALA A 38 -0.18 6.92 -5.34
N ILE A 39 0.86 6.55 -6.09
CA ILE A 39 1.56 5.27 -5.92
C ILE A 39 2.22 5.17 -4.55
N VAL A 40 2.86 6.24 -4.07
CA VAL A 40 3.47 6.29 -2.74
C VAL A 40 2.39 6.17 -1.65
N ALA A 41 1.26 6.86 -1.81
CA ALA A 41 0.12 6.75 -0.90
C ALA A 41 -0.44 5.31 -0.87
N TYR A 42 -0.63 4.70 -2.04
CA TYR A 42 -1.12 3.32 -2.16
C TYR A 42 -0.14 2.31 -1.54
N ALA A 43 1.17 2.48 -1.73
CA ALA A 43 2.18 1.65 -1.08
C ALA A 43 2.12 1.76 0.46
N GLY A 44 1.85 2.96 0.98
CA GLY A 44 1.57 3.19 2.41
C GLY A 44 0.32 2.45 2.89
N MET A 45 -0.81 2.62 2.19
CA MET A 45 -2.06 1.94 2.52
C MET A 45 -1.94 0.40 2.47
N ILE A 46 -1.20 -0.14 1.50
CA ILE A 46 -0.93 -1.59 1.43
C ILE A 46 -0.15 -2.06 2.66
N ALA A 47 0.82 -1.27 3.14
CA ALA A 47 1.57 -1.60 4.34
C ALA A 47 0.66 -1.60 5.60
N GLU A 48 -0.22 -0.61 5.72
CA GLU A 48 -1.22 -0.54 6.80
C GLU A 48 -2.21 -1.70 6.75
N TYR A 49 -2.73 -2.04 5.57
CA TYR A 49 -3.62 -3.18 5.39
C TYR A 49 -2.94 -4.49 5.75
N ARG A 50 -1.65 -4.68 5.41
CA ARG A 50 -0.91 -5.86 5.84
C ARG A 50 -0.76 -5.96 7.35
N ALA A 51 -0.51 -4.84 8.04
CA ALA A 51 -0.47 -4.81 9.51
C ALA A 51 -1.83 -5.20 10.09
N ARG A 52 -2.91 -4.57 9.62
CA ARG A 52 -4.28 -4.87 10.08
C ARG A 52 -4.70 -6.31 9.79
N LEU A 53 -4.31 -6.87 8.65
CA LEU A 53 -4.55 -8.29 8.33
C LEU A 53 -3.84 -9.21 9.33
N SER A 54 -2.60 -8.89 9.71
CA SER A 54 -1.88 -9.64 10.75
C SER A 54 -2.62 -9.61 12.09
N ASP A 55 -3.16 -8.45 12.48
CA ASP A 55 -3.93 -8.29 13.71
C ASP A 55 -5.25 -9.07 13.65
N LEU A 56 -5.93 -9.03 12.50
CA LEU A 56 -7.16 -9.79 12.26
C LEU A 56 -6.92 -11.30 12.28
N ASP A 57 -5.84 -11.78 11.66
CA ASP A 57 -5.49 -13.20 11.67
C ASP A 57 -5.22 -13.69 13.10
N ALA A 58 -4.56 -12.89 13.94
CA ALA A 58 -4.40 -13.17 15.37
C ALA A 58 -5.74 -13.20 16.11
N ALA A 59 -6.61 -12.21 15.86
CA ALA A 59 -7.94 -12.15 16.47
C ALA A 59 -8.81 -13.36 16.07
N ILE A 60 -8.79 -13.78 14.80
CA ILE A 60 -9.50 -14.95 14.27
C ILE A 60 -9.02 -16.23 14.96
N ALA A 61 -7.71 -16.38 15.17
CA ALA A 61 -7.13 -17.55 15.83
C ALA A 61 -7.59 -17.69 17.29
N THR A 62 -7.85 -16.57 17.98
CA THR A 62 -8.29 -16.55 19.38
C THR A 62 -9.80 -16.40 19.57
N CYS A 63 -10.57 -16.23 18.49
CA CYS A 63 -12.00 -15.97 18.57
C CYS A 63 -12.77 -17.26 18.96
N PRO A 64 -13.49 -17.26 20.11
CA PRO A 64 -14.13 -18.47 20.62
C PRO A 64 -15.50 -18.76 19.98
N ASP A 65 -16.13 -17.76 19.35
CA ASP A 65 -17.48 -17.87 18.80
C ASP A 65 -17.51 -17.78 17.27
N GLU A 66 -18.31 -18.65 16.65
CA GLU A 66 -18.44 -18.73 15.19
C GLU A 66 -19.02 -17.45 14.53
N PRO A 67 -20.03 -16.75 15.11
CA PRO A 67 -20.52 -15.51 14.54
C PRO A 67 -19.46 -14.40 14.50
N GLY A 68 -18.71 -14.21 15.59
CA GLY A 68 -17.61 -13.26 15.70
C GLY A 68 -16.48 -13.61 14.72
N LYS A 69 -16.11 -14.88 14.66
CA LYS A 69 -15.11 -15.38 13.71
C LYS A 69 -15.50 -15.12 12.26
N ARG A 70 -16.76 -15.36 11.89
CA ARG A 70 -17.27 -15.05 10.55
C ARG A 70 -17.21 -13.56 10.22
N ARG A 71 -17.53 -12.70 11.18
CA ARG A 71 -17.40 -11.24 11.00
C ARG A 71 -15.95 -10.82 10.75
N LEU A 72 -15.01 -11.34 11.54
CA LEU A 72 -13.58 -11.06 11.37
C LEU A 72 -13.04 -11.57 10.03
N LEU A 73 -13.47 -12.76 9.59
CA LEU A 73 -13.13 -13.30 8.27
C LEU A 73 -13.64 -12.39 7.13
N ASN A 74 -14.89 -11.95 7.21
CA ASN A 74 -15.46 -11.03 6.21
C ASN A 74 -14.71 -9.69 6.14
N GLU A 75 -14.29 -9.16 7.30
CA GLU A 75 -13.47 -7.95 7.37
C GLU A 75 -12.08 -8.17 6.75
N SER A 76 -11.44 -9.29 7.09
CA SER A 76 -10.15 -9.70 6.53
C SER A 76 -10.22 -9.82 5.00
N ASP A 77 -11.26 -10.45 4.46
CA ASP A 77 -11.45 -10.59 3.01
C ASP A 77 -11.69 -9.24 2.32
N SER A 78 -12.45 -8.33 2.94
CA SER A 78 -12.66 -6.97 2.43
C SER A 78 -11.34 -6.20 2.33
N ILE A 79 -10.49 -6.30 3.35
CA ILE A 79 -9.18 -5.64 3.38
C ILE A 79 -8.23 -6.28 2.35
N ARG A 80 -8.23 -7.61 2.21
CA ARG A 80 -7.45 -8.31 1.17
C ARG A 80 -7.86 -7.84 -0.22
N GLN A 81 -9.16 -7.69 -0.48
CA GLN A 81 -9.66 -7.21 -1.76
C GLN A 81 -9.23 -5.76 -2.03
N ALA A 82 -9.37 -4.87 -1.04
CA ALA A 82 -8.92 -3.48 -1.16
C ALA A 82 -7.40 -3.39 -1.42
N ALA A 83 -6.60 -4.13 -0.63
CA ALA A 83 -5.15 -4.18 -0.80
C ALA A 83 -4.74 -4.70 -2.19
N ARG A 84 -5.48 -5.69 -2.73
CA ARG A 84 -5.23 -6.24 -4.07
C ARG A 84 -5.46 -5.21 -5.16
N LEU A 85 -6.53 -4.41 -5.07
CA LEU A 85 -6.82 -3.35 -6.04
C LEU A 85 -5.69 -2.31 -6.06
N LEU A 86 -5.24 -1.87 -4.89
CA LEU A 86 -4.11 -0.94 -4.77
C LEU A 86 -2.81 -1.57 -5.27
N TYR A 87 -2.59 -2.85 -4.99
CA TYR A 87 -1.39 -3.56 -5.42
C TYR A 87 -1.23 -3.54 -6.94
N PHE A 88 -2.30 -3.73 -7.71
CA PHE A 88 -2.24 -3.65 -9.17
C PHE A 88 -1.80 -2.28 -9.68
N SER A 89 -2.14 -1.19 -8.98
CA SER A 89 -1.68 0.15 -9.32
C SER A 89 -0.20 0.38 -8.99
N VAL A 90 0.31 -0.31 -7.97
CA VAL A 90 1.69 -0.15 -7.49
C VAL A 90 2.67 -1.12 -8.17
N GLN A 91 2.22 -2.32 -8.54
CA GLN A 91 3.02 -3.41 -9.10
C GLN A 91 3.96 -3.00 -10.26
N PRO A 92 3.54 -2.18 -11.24
CA PRO A 92 4.43 -1.78 -12.35
C PRO A 92 5.68 -1.04 -11.87
N TYR A 93 5.56 -0.34 -10.73
CA TYR A 93 6.59 0.51 -10.15
C TYR A 93 7.42 -0.19 -9.09
N GLN A 94 7.25 -1.49 -8.88
CA GLN A 94 8.08 -2.25 -7.94
C GLN A 94 9.42 -2.66 -8.57
N THR A 95 10.44 -2.85 -7.73
CA THR A 95 11.70 -3.49 -8.14
C THR A 95 11.43 -4.96 -8.46
N GLN A 96 11.86 -5.42 -9.64
CA GLN A 96 11.75 -6.84 -10.04
C GLN A 96 12.72 -7.72 -9.26
#